data_AF-X0USK2-F1
#
_entry.id   AF-X0USK2-F1
#
_cell.length_a   1.000
_cell.length_b   1.000
_cell.length_c   1.000
_cell.angle_alpha   90.00
_cell.angle_beta   90.00
_cell.angle_gamma   90.00
#
_symmetry.space_group_name_H-M   'P 1'
#
loop_
_entity.id
_entity.type
_entity.pdbx_description
1 polymer ?
#
loop_
_entity_poly.entity_id
_entity_poly.type
_entity_poly.pdbx_seq_one_letter_code
_entity_poly.pdbx_strand_id
1 'polypeptide(L)'
;MMNDNGHKITADHLKRNAYLYIRQSTLRQVFENTESTKRQYALRERAIALGWPIESIIVIDSDLGQSGASSKNREGFKKLVSEVGLGNAGIVIGLEVSRLARNSSDWHRLLEICALSKTLILDEDGIYDPGHFNDRLLLGLKGTMSEAELHILRARLLGGIRKRPKEES
;
A
#
# COMPACT_ATOMS: atom_id res chain seq x y z
N MET A 1 -24.12 4.40 -1.33
CA MET A 1 -24.10 3.60 -2.57
C MET A 1 -23.12 2.48 -2.34
N MET A 2 -23.58 1.22 -2.43
CA MET A 2 -22.70 0.06 -2.37
C MET A 2 -21.81 0.10 -3.62
N ASN A 3 -20.51 0.32 -3.45
CA ASN A 3 -19.56 0.28 -4.56
C ASN A 3 -19.58 -1.12 -5.15
N ASP A 4 -20.02 -1.21 -6.40
CA ASP A 4 -20.12 -2.43 -7.19
C ASP A 4 -18.74 -2.91 -7.65
N ASN A 5 -17.87 -3.17 -6.67
CA ASN A 5 -16.46 -3.50 -6.88
C ASN A 5 -16.27 -4.88 -7.53
N GLY A 6 -17.30 -5.73 -7.52
CA GLY A 6 -17.28 -7.05 -8.14
C GLY A 6 -17.17 -7.00 -9.67
N HIS A 7 -17.60 -5.91 -10.31
CA HIS A 7 -17.59 -5.81 -11.78
C HIS A 7 -16.21 -5.61 -12.40
N LYS A 8 -15.20 -5.16 -11.63
CA LYS A 8 -13.84 -4.95 -12.17
C LYS A 8 -12.99 -6.22 -12.16
N ILE A 9 -13.30 -7.17 -11.28
CA ILE A 9 -12.59 -8.45 -11.21
C ILE A 9 -13.08 -9.35 -12.32
N THR A 10 -12.15 -10.01 -12.99
CA THR A 10 -12.43 -10.93 -14.09
C THR A 10 -11.77 -12.27 -13.81
N ALA A 11 -12.17 -13.33 -14.53
CA ALA A 11 -11.55 -14.64 -14.40
C ALA A 11 -10.03 -14.61 -14.66
N ASP A 12 -9.56 -13.71 -15.52
CA ASP A 12 -8.13 -13.54 -15.79
C ASP A 12 -7.37 -12.88 -14.64
N HIS A 13 -8.04 -12.07 -13.80
CA HIS A 13 -7.46 -11.62 -12.53
C HIS A 13 -7.36 -12.77 -11.53
N LEU A 14 -8.38 -13.61 -11.42
CA LEU A 14 -8.43 -14.71 -10.45
C LEU A 14 -7.49 -15.89 -10.76
N LYS A 15 -7.07 -16.06 -12.02
CA LYS A 15 -6.03 -17.04 -12.41
C LYS A 15 -4.63 -16.66 -11.91
N ARG A 16 -4.43 -15.40 -11.51
CA ARG A 16 -3.16 -14.83 -11.06
C ARG A 16 -3.19 -14.63 -9.55
N ASN A 17 -2.01 -14.45 -8.95
CA ASN A 17 -1.91 -14.32 -7.50
C ASN A 17 -2.44 -12.97 -6.99
N ALA A 18 -2.99 -12.97 -5.78
CA ALA A 18 -3.29 -11.77 -5.01
C ALA A 18 -2.10 -11.46 -4.08
N TYR A 19 -1.43 -10.33 -4.30
CA TYR A 19 -0.29 -9.93 -3.48
C TYR A 19 -0.71 -8.98 -2.37
N LEU A 20 -0.51 -9.38 -1.12
CA LEU A 20 -0.76 -8.59 0.08
C LEU A 20 0.53 -7.89 0.49
N TYR A 21 0.68 -6.61 0.17
CA TYR A 21 1.89 -5.87 0.52
C TYR A 21 1.67 -5.01 1.77
N ILE A 22 2.48 -5.25 2.81
CA ILE A 22 2.33 -4.63 4.12
C ILE A 22 3.66 -4.06 4.56
N ARG A 23 3.67 -2.74 4.81
CA ARG A 23 4.85 -2.02 5.27
C ARG A 23 4.68 -1.60 6.73
N GLN A 24 5.53 -2.16 7.60
CA GLN A 24 5.58 -1.84 9.03
C GLN A 24 6.39 -0.57 9.30
N SER A 25 5.95 0.28 10.24
CA SER A 25 6.75 1.36 10.81
C SER A 25 7.52 0.85 12.04
N THR A 26 8.81 1.20 12.13
CA THR A 26 9.82 0.83 13.14
C THR A 26 9.39 0.37 14.53
N LEU A 27 10.15 -0.62 15.04
CA LEU A 27 10.53 -1.05 16.42
C LEU A 27 9.63 -0.71 17.64
N ARG A 28 8.97 0.45 17.69
CA ARG A 28 8.10 0.84 18.80
C ARG A 28 6.70 0.21 18.73
N GLN A 29 6.29 -0.29 17.56
CA GLN A 29 4.98 -0.97 17.37
C GLN A 29 5.05 -2.50 17.50
N VAL A 30 6.24 -3.09 17.67
CA VAL A 30 6.38 -4.55 17.87
C VAL A 30 5.84 -4.99 19.24
N PHE A 31 5.63 -4.06 20.17
CA PHE A 31 4.98 -4.34 21.46
C PHE A 31 3.44 -4.40 21.38
N GLU A 32 2.82 -3.97 20.28
CA GLU A 32 1.36 -4.01 20.05
C GLU A 32 0.98 -4.97 18.89
N ASN A 33 1.56 -6.17 18.87
CA ASN A 33 1.41 -7.20 17.83
C ASN A 33 -0.03 -7.65 17.50
N THR A 34 -1.05 -7.14 18.18
CA THR A 34 -2.44 -7.55 17.94
C THR A 34 -3.07 -6.84 16.74
N GLU A 35 -2.78 -5.57 16.50
CA GLU A 35 -3.39 -4.82 15.39
C GLU A 35 -2.80 -5.17 14.02
N SER A 36 -1.48 -5.42 13.96
CA SER A 36 -0.79 -5.78 12.71
C SER A 36 -1.27 -7.13 12.18
N THR A 37 -1.37 -8.12 13.05
CA THR A 37 -1.88 -9.45 12.73
C THR A 37 -3.36 -9.38 12.35
N LYS A 38 -4.19 -8.64 13.09
CA LYS A 38 -5.61 -8.43 12.72
C LYS A 38 -5.77 -7.81 11.34
N ARG A 39 -4.95 -6.80 10.99
CA ARG A 39 -5.00 -6.15 9.67
C ARG A 39 -4.57 -7.09 8.55
N GLN A 40 -3.54 -7.92 8.78
CA GLN A 40 -3.14 -8.99 7.85
C GLN A 40 -4.28 -9.97 7.58
N TYR A 41 -4.91 -10.47 8.64
CA TYR A 41 -6.08 -11.35 8.51
C TYR A 41 -7.22 -10.67 7.76
N ALA A 42 -7.55 -9.41 8.08
CA ALA A 42 -8.61 -8.68 7.41
C ALA A 42 -8.35 -8.49 5.89
N LEU A 43 -7.11 -8.19 5.49
CA LEU A 43 -6.74 -8.07 4.08
C LEU A 43 -6.81 -9.42 3.36
N ARG A 44 -6.43 -10.50 4.04
CA ARG A 44 -6.52 -11.86 3.51
C ARG A 44 -7.96 -12.29 3.30
N GLU A 45 -8.81 -12.08 4.30
CA GLU A 45 -10.25 -12.34 4.20
C GLU A 45 -10.88 -11.53 3.06
N ARG A 46 -10.45 -10.29 2.85
CA ARG A 46 -10.92 -9.47 1.73
C ARG A 46 -10.53 -10.07 0.39
N ALA A 47 -9.31 -10.58 0.23
CA ALA A 47 -8.89 -11.29 -0.99
C ALA A 47 -9.74 -12.53 -1.26
N ILE A 48 -10.01 -13.32 -0.21
CA ILE A 48 -10.86 -14.53 -0.29
C ILE A 48 -12.29 -14.15 -0.70
N ALA A 49 -12.86 -13.12 -0.08
CA ALA A 49 -14.20 -12.64 -0.39
C ALA A 49 -14.34 -12.12 -1.84
N LEU A 50 -13.23 -11.68 -2.45
CA LEU A 50 -13.16 -11.27 -3.84
C LEU A 50 -12.97 -12.44 -4.82
N GLY A 51 -12.82 -13.66 -4.32
CA GLY A 51 -12.76 -14.89 -5.11
C GLY A 51 -11.36 -15.49 -5.29
N TRP A 52 -10.32 -14.94 -4.66
CA TRP A 52 -8.99 -15.55 -4.71
C TRP A 52 -8.91 -16.79 -3.82
N PRO A 53 -8.40 -17.92 -4.32
CA PRO A 53 -8.15 -19.09 -3.51
C PRO A 53 -6.99 -18.82 -2.55
N ILE A 54 -7.03 -19.46 -1.37
CA ILE A 54 -6.14 -19.15 -0.24
C ILE A 54 -4.66 -19.34 -0.63
N GLU A 55 -4.37 -20.33 -1.46
CA GLU A 55 -3.05 -20.69 -1.98
C GLU A 55 -2.48 -19.67 -2.97
N SER A 56 -3.32 -18.88 -3.62
CA SER A 56 -2.90 -17.81 -4.55
C SER A 56 -2.74 -16.46 -3.85
N ILE A 57 -2.91 -16.40 -2.53
CA ILE A 57 -2.72 -15.19 -1.73
C ILE A 57 -1.30 -15.17 -1.18
N ILE A 58 -0.49 -14.23 -1.66
CA ILE A 58 0.93 -14.09 -1.30
C ILE A 58 1.11 -12.85 -0.43
N VAL A 59 1.53 -13.05 0.82
CA VAL A 59 1.85 -11.95 1.74
C VAL A 59 3.31 -11.54 1.58
N ILE A 60 3.54 -10.24 1.40
CA ILE A 60 4.86 -9.61 1.40
C ILE A 60 4.90 -8.64 2.59
N ASP A 61 5.60 -9.06 3.65
CA ASP A 61 5.76 -8.34 4.92
C ASP A 61 7.22 -7.92 5.20
N SER A 62 8.08 -8.04 4.20
CA SER A 62 9.54 -8.08 4.33
C SER A 62 10.20 -6.73 4.70
N ASP A 63 9.44 -5.64 4.79
CA ASP A 63 9.97 -4.31 5.14
C ASP A 63 9.92 -4.03 6.66
N LEU A 64 10.15 -5.06 7.47
CA LEU A 64 10.22 -5.02 8.93
C LEU A 64 11.50 -4.33 9.43
N GLY A 65 11.34 -3.35 10.32
CA GLY A 65 12.37 -3.06 11.32
C GLY A 65 13.47 -2.05 11.01
N GLN A 66 13.31 -1.06 10.12
CA GLN A 66 14.32 0.02 10.01
C GLN A 66 13.73 1.43 9.93
N SER A 67 14.32 2.32 10.74
CA SER A 67 14.02 3.74 10.84
C SER A 67 14.05 4.40 9.47
N GLY A 68 13.04 5.23 9.20
CA GLY A 68 12.74 5.84 7.90
C GLY A 68 13.78 6.84 7.36
N ALA A 69 15.05 6.46 7.36
CA ALA A 69 16.18 7.22 6.86
C ALA A 69 17.11 6.40 5.93
N SER A 70 16.97 5.07 5.86
CA SER A 70 17.82 4.25 4.99
C SER A 70 17.05 3.78 3.74
N SER A 71 17.54 4.19 2.58
CA SER A 71 17.20 3.69 1.25
C SER A 71 17.64 2.23 1.00
N LYS A 72 18.21 1.55 2.00
CA LYS A 72 18.63 0.15 1.92
C LYS A 72 17.47 -0.76 2.34
N ASN A 73 17.08 -1.62 1.39
CA ASN A 73 16.11 -2.72 1.47
C ASN A 73 14.62 -2.40 1.38
N ARG A 74 14.21 -2.16 0.13
CA ARG A 74 12.87 -2.35 -0.43
C ARG A 74 12.73 -3.71 -1.11
N GLU A 75 13.26 -4.78 -0.53
CA GLU A 75 13.26 -6.09 -1.18
C GLU A 75 11.83 -6.60 -1.40
N GLY A 76 10.94 -6.39 -0.43
CA GLY A 76 9.53 -6.74 -0.57
C GLY A 76 8.85 -5.97 -1.72
N PHE A 77 9.09 -4.67 -1.81
CA PHE A 77 8.55 -3.84 -2.90
C PHE A 77 9.16 -4.20 -4.27
N LYS A 78 10.47 -4.46 -4.34
CA LYS A 78 11.11 -4.92 -5.59
C LYS A 78 10.53 -6.24 -6.07
N LYS A 79 10.32 -7.18 -5.13
CA LYS A 79 9.64 -8.45 -5.42
C LYS A 79 8.23 -8.19 -5.95
N LEU A 80 7.44 -7.35 -5.28
CA LEU A 80 6.10 -6.98 -5.75
C LEU A 80 6.13 -6.42 -7.18
N VAL A 81 6.97 -5.42 -7.45
CA VAL A 81 7.11 -4.82 -8.78
C VAL A 81 7.50 -5.84 -9.83
N SER A 82 8.40 -6.77 -9.50
CA SER A 82 8.80 -7.86 -10.39
C SER A 82 7.63 -8.78 -10.72
N GLU A 83 6.88 -9.24 -9.72
CA GLU A 83 5.73 -10.14 -9.90
C GLU A 83 4.61 -9.48 -10.72
N VAL A 84 4.35 -8.19 -10.49
CA VAL A 84 3.41 -7.41 -11.30
C VAL A 84 3.93 -7.27 -12.74
N GLY A 85 5.20 -6.94 -12.92
CA GLY A 85 5.82 -6.78 -14.24
C GLY A 85 5.88 -8.08 -15.06
N LEU A 86 5.98 -9.23 -14.39
CA LEU A 86 5.90 -10.55 -15.01
C LEU A 86 4.46 -10.98 -15.32
N GLY A 87 3.45 -10.23 -14.87
CA GLY A 87 2.04 -10.56 -15.05
C GLY A 87 1.54 -11.66 -14.11
N ASN A 88 2.26 -11.96 -13.02
CA ASN A 88 1.86 -12.98 -12.04
C ASN A 88 0.81 -12.45 -11.05
N ALA A 89 0.67 -11.14 -10.93
CA ALA A 89 -0.28 -10.49 -10.03
C ALA A 89 -1.61 -10.23 -10.74
N GLY A 90 -2.71 -10.70 -10.18
CA GLY A 90 -4.07 -10.32 -10.59
C GLY A 90 -4.57 -9.09 -9.85
N ILE A 91 -4.15 -8.96 -8.60
CA ILE A 91 -4.45 -7.83 -7.75
C ILE A 91 -3.30 -7.59 -6.77
N VAL A 92 -3.02 -6.32 -6.52
CA VAL A 92 -2.20 -5.87 -5.40
C VAL A 92 -3.15 -5.34 -4.33
N ILE A 93 -3.17 -6.04 -3.21
CA ILE A 93 -3.95 -5.69 -2.03
C ILE A 93 -2.99 -5.11 -1.05
N GLY A 94 -3.18 -3.86 -0.71
CA GLY A 94 -2.28 -3.30 0.28
C GLY A 94 -2.24 -1.82 0.25
N LEU A 95 -2.14 -1.37 1.50
CA LEU A 95 -1.72 -0.06 1.96
C LEU A 95 -2.77 1.01 1.86
N GLU A 96 -2.80 1.80 2.92
CA GLU A 96 -2.87 3.25 2.80
C GLU A 96 -2.07 3.69 1.56
N VAL A 97 -2.73 3.82 0.39
CA VAL A 97 -2.16 4.27 -0.90
C VAL A 97 -1.29 5.52 -0.71
N SER A 98 -1.73 6.28 0.28
CA SER A 98 -1.06 7.35 1.00
C SER A 98 0.45 7.12 1.31
N ARG A 99 0.83 5.98 1.91
CA ARG A 99 2.19 5.75 2.45
C ARG A 99 3.25 5.43 1.40
N LEU A 100 2.89 4.75 0.31
CA LEU A 100 3.80 4.53 -0.82
C LEU A 100 3.95 5.79 -1.67
N ALA A 101 2.87 6.57 -1.81
CA ALA A 101 2.89 7.81 -2.56
C ALA A 101 3.88 8.85 -2.01
N ARG A 102 4.25 8.77 -0.72
CA ARG A 102 5.32 9.58 -0.11
C ARG A 102 6.69 9.43 -0.78
N ASN A 103 6.89 8.39 -1.59
CA ASN A 103 7.96 8.38 -2.59
C ASN A 103 7.32 8.30 -3.99
N SER A 104 6.87 9.45 -4.47
CA SER A 104 6.07 9.63 -5.68
C SER A 104 6.58 8.84 -6.90
N SER A 105 7.89 8.75 -7.11
CA SER A 105 8.47 8.07 -8.27
C SER A 105 8.21 6.56 -8.32
N ASP A 106 8.34 5.84 -7.21
CA ASP A 106 8.10 4.39 -7.19
C ASP A 106 6.62 4.05 -7.23
N TRP A 107 5.79 4.89 -6.62
CA TRP A 107 4.34 4.76 -6.69
C TRP A 107 3.85 4.93 -8.14
N HIS A 108 4.29 5.99 -8.82
CA HIS A 108 3.97 6.19 -10.24
C HIS A 108 4.46 5.04 -11.11
N ARG A 109 5.67 4.54 -10.85
CA ARG A 109 6.21 3.36 -11.55
C ARG A 109 5.36 2.11 -11.33
N LEU A 110 4.91 1.84 -10.11
CA LEU A 110 4.03 0.71 -9.83
C LEU A 110 2.69 0.87 -10.56
N LEU A 111 2.09 2.05 -10.54
CA LEU A 111 0.84 2.33 -11.26
C LEU A 111 0.98 2.07 -12.76
N GLU A 112 2.08 2.49 -13.38
CA GLU A 112 2.36 2.24 -14.79
C GLU A 112 2.49 0.75 -15.10
N ILE A 113 3.24 0.01 -14.28
CA ILE A 113 3.42 -1.43 -14.48
C ILE A 113 2.10 -2.18 -14.25
N CYS A 114 1.29 -1.77 -13.26
CA CYS A 114 -0.04 -2.33 -13.04
C CYS A 114 -0.97 -2.07 -14.24
N ALA A 115 -0.96 -0.85 -14.80
CA ALA A 115 -1.74 -0.53 -15.98
C ALA A 115 -1.36 -1.40 -17.19
N LEU A 116 -0.05 -1.60 -17.41
CA LEU A 116 0.46 -2.44 -18.51
C LEU A 116 0.14 -3.94 -18.31
N SER A 117 0.24 -4.43 -17.07
CA SER A 117 0.00 -5.83 -16.72
C SER A 117 -1.47 -6.16 -16.44
N LYS A 118 -2.38 -5.18 -16.56
CA LYS A 118 -3.79 -5.32 -16.18
C LYS A 118 -3.93 -5.86 -14.76
N THR A 119 -3.17 -5.30 -13.84
CA THR A 119 -3.18 -5.68 -12.43
C THR A 119 -4.02 -4.68 -11.65
N LEU A 120 -5.01 -5.17 -10.90
CA LEU A 120 -5.88 -4.32 -10.08
C LEU A 120 -5.17 -3.88 -8.80
N ILE A 121 -5.63 -2.76 -8.24
CA ILE A 121 -5.18 -2.27 -6.93
C ILE A 121 -6.39 -2.19 -6.00
N LEU A 122 -6.26 -2.77 -4.81
CA LEU A 122 -7.25 -2.68 -3.74
C LEU A 122 -6.71 -1.85 -2.58
N ASP A 123 -7.43 -0.78 -2.27
CA ASP A 123 -7.24 0.07 -1.08
C ASP A 123 -8.45 -0.08 -0.13
N GLU A 124 -8.44 0.64 1.00
CA GLU A 124 -9.55 0.69 1.95
C GLU A 124 -10.88 1.02 1.25
N ASP A 125 -10.89 2.04 0.38
CA ASP A 125 -12.10 2.55 -0.29
C ASP A 125 -12.64 1.69 -1.44
N GLY A 126 -11.81 0.84 -2.05
CA GLY A 126 -12.27 0.02 -3.18
C GLY A 126 -11.19 -0.49 -4.13
N ILE A 127 -11.67 -1.05 -5.24
CA ILE A 127 -10.86 -1.64 -6.31
C ILE A 127 -10.70 -0.63 -7.44
N TYR A 128 -9.45 -0.48 -7.88
CA TYR A 128 -9.04 0.42 -8.93
C TYR A 128 -8.32 -0.34 -10.03
N ASP A 129 -8.60 0.01 -11.28
CA ASP A 129 -7.85 -0.40 -12.46
C ASP A 129 -6.95 0.76 -12.89
N PRO A 130 -5.63 0.68 -12.70
CA PRO A 130 -4.69 1.72 -13.13
C PRO A 130 -4.67 1.97 -14.65
N GLY A 131 -5.19 1.03 -15.45
CA GLY A 131 -5.40 1.20 -16.89
C GLY A 131 -6.58 2.13 -17.22
N HIS A 132 -7.51 2.32 -16.28
CA HIS A 132 -8.66 3.21 -16.45
C HIS A 132 -8.32 4.63 -15.98
N PHE A 133 -8.57 5.63 -16.84
CA PHE A 133 -8.18 7.02 -16.58
C PHE A 133 -8.71 7.57 -15.24
N ASN A 134 -9.99 7.36 -14.95
CA ASN A 134 -10.61 7.88 -13.71
C ASN A 134 -9.99 7.27 -12.45
N ASP A 135 -9.72 5.98 -12.48
CA ASP A 135 -9.12 5.25 -11.36
C ASP A 135 -7.68 5.71 -11.17
N ARG A 136 -6.93 5.86 -12.27
CA ARG A 136 -5.55 6.38 -12.24
C ARG A 136 -5.48 7.80 -11.69
N LEU A 137 -6.38 8.69 -12.07
CA LEU A 137 -6.44 10.07 -11.56
C LEU A 137 -6.74 10.07 -10.06
N LEU A 138 -7.71 9.29 -9.61
CA LEU A 138 -8.08 9.18 -8.20
C LEU A 138 -6.93 8.61 -7.35
N LEU A 139 -6.26 7.57 -7.84
CA LEU A 139 -5.05 7.00 -7.22
C LEU A 139 -3.91 8.03 -7.15
N GLY A 140 -3.75 8.88 -8.17
CA GLY A 140 -2.80 9.99 -8.18
C GLY A 140 -3.12 11.04 -7.10
N LEU A 141 -4.37 11.50 -7.04
CA LEU A 141 -4.83 12.50 -6.06
C LEU A 141 -4.70 11.99 -4.62
N LYS A 142 -5.13 10.74 -4.36
CA LYS A 142 -4.92 10.06 -3.07
C LYS A 142 -3.45 10.05 -2.67
N GLY A 143 -2.55 9.87 -3.64
CA GLY A 143 -1.12 9.96 -3.40
C GLY A 143 -0.68 11.35 -2.94
N THR A 144 -1.05 12.40 -3.68
CA THR A 144 -0.71 13.79 -3.35
C THR A 144 -1.28 14.25 -2.01
N MET A 145 -2.50 13.84 -1.67
CA MET A 145 -3.15 14.21 -0.40
C MET A 145 -2.37 13.66 0.80
N SER A 146 -1.84 12.44 0.70
CA SER A 146 -1.02 11.87 1.77
C SER A 146 0.34 12.54 1.95
N GLU A 147 0.94 13.00 0.85
CA GLU A 147 2.15 13.83 0.94
C GLU A 147 1.86 15.12 1.71
N ALA A 148 0.71 15.76 1.43
CA ALA A 148 0.26 16.95 2.14
C ALA A 148 -0.03 16.68 3.63
N GLU A 149 -0.73 15.59 3.97
CA GLU A 149 -0.98 15.19 5.36
C GLU A 149 0.33 14.96 6.13
N LEU A 150 1.30 14.30 5.50
CA LEU A 150 2.63 14.12 6.10
C LEU A 150 3.33 15.46 6.32
N HIS A 151 3.24 16.37 5.35
CA HIS A 151 3.83 17.70 5.47
C HIS A 151 3.25 18.45 6.67
N ILE A 152 1.94 18.43 6.86
CA ILE A 152 1.24 19.05 8.00
C ILE A 152 1.68 18.41 9.32
N LEU A 153 1.73 17.07 9.40
CA LEU A 153 2.19 16.36 10.60
C LEU A 153 3.63 16.72 10.96
N ARG A 154 4.54 16.78 9.98
CA ARG A 154 5.94 17.21 10.18
C ARG A 154 6.02 18.65 10.67
N ALA A 155 5.24 19.55 10.08
CA ALA A 155 5.20 20.95 10.49
C ALA A 155 4.73 21.11 11.96
N ARG A 156 3.72 20.33 12.39
CA ARG A 156 3.26 20.31 13.79
C ARG A 156 4.32 19.78 14.76
N LEU A 157 5.02 18.70 14.41
CA LEU A 157 6.10 18.14 15.23
C LEU A 157 7.26 19.14 15.40
N LEU A 158 7.69 19.79 14.31
CA LEU A 158 8.73 20.82 14.37
C LEU A 158 8.28 22.07 15.16
N GLY A 159 7.01 22.46 15.02
CA GLY A 159 6.41 23.53 15.82
C GLY A 159 6.31 23.21 17.31
N GLY A 160 6.05 21.94 17.66
CA GLY A 160 6.04 21.45 19.04
C GLY A 160 7.44 21.38 19.66
N ILE A 161 8.47 21.00 18.88
CA ILE A 161 9.87 21.00 19.32
C ILE A 161 10.35 22.43 19.61
N ARG A 162 9.93 23.43 18.82
CA ARG A 162 10.23 24.85 19.07
C ARG A 162 9.50 25.46 20.28
N LYS A 163 8.47 24.79 20.81
CA LYS A 163 7.74 25.21 22.01
C LYS A 163 8.24 24.58 23.31
N ARG A 164 9.28 23.73 23.30
CA ARG A 164 9.96 23.40 24.57
C ARG A 164 10.73 24.65 25.02
N PRO A 165 10.36 25.27 26.15
CA PRO A 165 11.20 26.31 26.73
C PRO A 165 12.57 25.68 27.01
N LYS A 166 13.64 26.44 26.73
CA LYS A 166 14.90 26.19 27.43
C LYS A 166 14.57 26.37 28.90
N GLU A 167 14.51 25.28 29.67
CA GLU A 167 14.69 25.38 31.11
C GLU A 167 16.15 25.82 31.29
N GLU A 168 16.31 27.11 31.53
CA GLU A 168 17.54 27.72 32.01
C GLU A 168 17.77 27.25 33.46
N SER A 169 18.94 26.67 33.72
CA SER A 169 19.52 26.47 35.05
C SER A 169 21.03 26.65 34.94
#